data_AF-A0AAX3SCR8-F1
#
_entry.id   AF-A0AAX3SCR8-F1
#
_cell.length_a   1.000
_cell.length_b   1.000
_cell.length_c   1.000
_cell.angle_alpha   90.00
_cell.angle_beta   90.00
_cell.angle_gamma   90.00
#
_symmetry.space_group_name_H-M   'P 1'
#
loop_
_entity.id
_entity.type
_entity.pdbx_description
1 polymer ?
#
loop_
_entity_poly.entity_id
_entity_poly.type
_entity_poly.pdbx_seq_one_letter_code
_entity_poly.pdbx_strand_id
1 'polypeptide(L)'
;MNRLFHYTTLTLLPQILNSGQLLPHMDGRFETPLVCFSSASFWEPTATKPCRTDNALVNLKFWEYRDLFGCIRFALPADDSRLLTWRDVCQQAGLSRVERRKLEADARKRGGDPKQWFAVPAAIPLTDMSLEILSINEWRTVS
;
A
#
# COMPACT_ATOMS: atom_id res chain seq x y z
N MET A 1 8.63 7.61 -17.09
CA MET A 1 9.24 6.86 -15.97
C MET A 1 8.12 6.14 -15.23
N ASN A 2 8.22 4.83 -15.04
CA ASN A 2 7.24 4.10 -14.25
C ASN A 2 7.44 4.39 -12.76
N ARG A 3 6.34 4.54 -12.02
CA ARG A 3 6.33 4.76 -10.57
C ARG A 3 5.57 3.63 -9.89
N LEU A 4 5.93 3.34 -8.65
CA LEU A 4 5.17 2.48 -7.76
C LEU A 4 4.65 3.30 -6.58
N PHE A 5 3.48 2.91 -6.09
CA PHE A 5 2.71 3.74 -5.17
C PHE A 5 2.44 3.03 -3.85
N HIS A 6 2.81 3.68 -2.74
CA HIS A 6 2.30 3.35 -1.42
C HIS A 6 1.00 4.11 -1.19
N TYR A 7 -0.13 3.40 -1.16
CA TYR A 7 -1.45 3.98 -0.96
C TYR A 7 -1.83 4.02 0.52
N THR A 8 -2.29 5.17 1.00
CA THR A 8 -2.73 5.33 2.40
C THR A 8 -3.77 6.45 2.54
N THR A 9 -4.23 6.74 3.75
CA THR A 9 -5.26 7.75 4.02
C THR A 9 -4.65 9.12 4.26
N LEU A 10 -5.42 10.16 3.92
CA LEU A 10 -5.03 11.54 4.24
C LEU A 10 -4.95 11.76 5.77
N THR A 11 -5.77 11.04 6.54
CA THR A 11 -5.76 11.10 8.02
C THR A 11 -4.42 10.69 8.65
N LEU A 12 -3.62 9.84 7.98
CA LEU A 12 -2.30 9.43 8.47
C LEU A 12 -1.18 10.39 8.06
N LEU A 13 -1.46 11.36 7.17
CA LEU A 13 -0.44 12.26 6.63
C LEU A 13 0.35 13.02 7.71
N PRO A 14 -0.27 13.63 8.75
CA PRO A 14 0.49 14.36 9.77
C PRO A 14 1.51 13.49 10.50
N GLN A 15 1.15 12.24 10.82
CA GLN A 15 2.04 11.30 11.47
C GLN A 15 3.22 10.91 10.56
N ILE A 16 2.96 10.67 9.28
CA ILE A 16 3.98 10.31 8.30
C ILE A 16 4.93 11.49 8.03
N LEU A 17 4.41 12.72 7.94
CA LEU A 17 5.24 13.91 7.79
C LEU A 17 6.13 14.12 9.02
N ASN A 18 5.59 13.92 10.23
CA ASN A 18 6.36 14.05 11.47
C ASN A 18 7.48 13.01 11.60
N SER A 19 7.32 11.79 11.07
CA SER A 19 8.41 10.80 11.06
C SER A 19 9.46 11.09 9.99
N GLY A 20 9.12 11.86 8.95
CA GLY A 20 9.98 12.12 7.79
C GLY A 20 10.25 10.88 6.93
N GLN A 21 9.58 9.76 7.21
CA GLN A 21 9.79 8.47 6.55
C GLN A 21 8.49 7.65 6.49
N LEU A 22 8.33 6.85 5.44
CA LEU A 22 7.38 5.73 5.47
C LEU A 22 7.99 4.61 6.30
N LEU A 23 7.31 4.27 7.40
CA LEU A 23 7.74 3.19 8.29
C LEU A 23 7.10 1.86 7.86
N PRO A 24 7.86 0.76 7.89
CA PRO A 24 7.32 -0.54 7.56
C PRO A 24 6.33 -0.98 8.65
N HIS A 25 5.22 -1.59 8.24
CA HIS A 25 4.15 -2.01 9.14
C HIS A 25 3.96 -3.54 9.09
N MET A 26 3.64 -4.11 10.25
CA MET A 26 3.29 -5.52 10.41
C MET A 26 1.82 -5.72 10.07
N ASP A 27 1.51 -6.31 8.91
CA ASP A 27 0.13 -6.61 8.54
C ASP A 27 -0.41 -7.93 9.15
N GLY A 28 0.40 -8.59 9.98
CA GLY A 28 0.10 -9.86 10.65
C GLY A 28 0.18 -11.09 9.75
N ARG A 29 0.48 -10.91 8.44
CA ARG A 29 0.67 -12.00 7.48
C ARG A 29 2.13 -12.39 7.32
N PHE A 30 3.02 -11.45 7.66
CA PHE A 30 4.46 -11.60 7.65
C PHE A 30 5.01 -11.32 9.03
N GLU A 31 6.07 -12.03 9.41
CA GLU A 31 6.85 -11.70 10.61
C GLU A 31 7.78 -10.50 10.39
N THR A 32 8.00 -10.13 9.12
CA THR A 32 8.82 -8.98 8.73
C THR A 32 7.93 -7.79 8.40
N PRO A 33 8.13 -6.63 9.05
CA PRO A 33 7.43 -5.40 8.69
C PRO A 33 7.80 -4.95 7.28
N LEU A 34 6.83 -4.49 6.49
CA LEU A 34 7.05 -4.07 5.10
C LEU A 34 6.43 -2.69 4.81
N VAL A 35 7.06 -1.92 3.93
CA VAL A 35 6.41 -0.82 3.21
C VAL A 35 5.93 -1.37 1.87
N CYS A 36 4.61 -1.53 1.72
CA CYS A 36 4.02 -2.09 0.51
C CYS A 36 3.80 -1.03 -0.57
N PHE A 37 4.09 -1.39 -1.81
CA PHE A 37 3.90 -0.59 -3.00
C PHE A 37 3.10 -1.35 -4.06
N SER A 38 2.47 -0.61 -4.98
CA SER A 38 1.75 -1.18 -6.11
C SER A 38 2.00 -0.42 -7.41
N SER A 39 2.04 -1.12 -8.54
CA SER A 39 2.03 -0.52 -9.88
C SER A 39 0.62 -0.17 -10.39
N ALA A 40 -0.43 -0.47 -9.61
CA ALA A 40 -1.79 -0.03 -9.93
C ALA A 40 -1.81 1.50 -10.10
N SER A 41 -2.28 2.00 -11.25
CA SER A 41 -2.14 3.41 -11.62
C SER A 41 -3.10 4.36 -10.87
N PHE A 42 -4.24 3.83 -10.41
CA PHE A 42 -5.27 4.63 -9.75
C PHE A 42 -5.39 4.33 -8.26
N TRP A 43 -5.69 3.07 -7.90
CA TRP A 43 -5.78 2.62 -6.52
C TRP A 43 -5.52 1.12 -6.46
N GLU A 44 -4.85 0.65 -5.41
CA GLU A 44 -4.69 -0.78 -5.15
C GLU A 44 -5.87 -1.27 -4.27
N PRO A 45 -6.73 -2.18 -4.76
CA PRO A 45 -7.98 -2.52 -4.04
C PRO A 45 -7.79 -3.07 -2.63
N THR A 46 -6.67 -3.73 -2.33
CA THR A 46 -6.39 -4.25 -0.98
C THR A 46 -5.88 -3.21 0.02
N ALA A 47 -5.55 -2.01 -0.46
CA ALA A 47 -5.27 -0.83 0.38
C ALA A 47 -6.53 -0.30 1.07
N THR A 48 -7.73 -0.59 0.53
CA THR A 48 -8.99 -0.28 1.20
C THR A 48 -9.13 -1.17 2.45
N LYS A 49 -9.04 -0.54 3.63
CA LYS A 49 -9.14 -1.24 4.91
C LYS A 49 -10.59 -1.28 5.41
N PRO A 50 -11.00 -2.37 6.11
CA PRO A 50 -12.29 -2.40 6.78
C PRO A 50 -12.35 -1.30 7.85
N CYS A 51 -13.53 -0.72 8.04
CA CYS A 51 -13.78 0.26 9.08
C CYS A 51 -14.60 -0.39 10.21
N ARG A 52 -14.22 -0.13 11.45
CA ARG A 52 -15.01 -0.56 12.61
C ARG A 52 -16.03 0.52 12.93
N THR A 53 -17.29 0.12 12.93
CA THR A 53 -18.44 0.90 13.39
C THR A 53 -18.86 0.41 14.78
N ASP A 54 -19.79 1.10 15.43
CA ASP A 54 -20.31 0.71 16.74
C ASP A 54 -20.85 -0.73 16.78
N ASN A 55 -21.39 -1.20 15.64
CA ASN A 55 -22.12 -2.47 15.57
C ASN A 55 -21.39 -3.57 14.78
N ALA A 56 -20.40 -3.24 13.94
CA ALA A 56 -19.76 -4.22 13.07
C ALA A 56 -18.42 -3.75 12.47
N LEU A 57 -17.63 -4.72 11.99
CA LEU A 57 -16.55 -4.48 11.03
C LEU A 57 -17.14 -4.46 9.62
N VAL A 58 -17.02 -3.34 8.92
CA VAL A 58 -17.61 -3.13 7.60
C VAL A 58 -16.52 -3.05 6.55
N ASN A 59 -16.68 -3.80 5.46
CA ASN A 59 -15.84 -3.67 4.28
C ASN A 59 -16.34 -2.49 3.44
N LEU A 60 -15.51 -1.45 3.34
CA LEU A 60 -15.83 -0.27 2.55
C LEU A 60 -15.53 -0.50 1.07
N LYS A 61 -16.33 0.13 0.22
CA LYS A 61 -15.99 0.36 -1.18
C LYS A 61 -14.98 1.50 -1.26
N PHE A 62 -14.23 1.58 -2.36
CA PHE A 62 -13.17 2.58 -2.51
C PHE A 62 -13.67 4.03 -2.34
N TRP A 63 -14.82 4.37 -2.95
CA TRP A 63 -15.37 5.73 -2.83
C TRP A 63 -15.78 6.07 -1.40
N GLU A 64 -16.36 5.12 -0.65
CA GLU A 64 -16.69 5.31 0.77
C GLU A 64 -15.42 5.54 1.60
N TYR A 65 -14.37 4.77 1.33
CA TYR A 65 -13.06 4.91 1.99
C TYR A 65 -12.43 6.28 1.69
N ARG A 66 -12.47 6.72 0.44
CA ARG A 66 -11.99 8.04 0.01
C ARG A 66 -12.76 9.16 0.70
N ASP A 67 -14.08 9.08 0.71
CA ASP A 67 -14.92 10.15 1.24
C ASP A 67 -14.79 10.27 2.78
N LEU A 68 -14.53 9.16 3.48
CA LEU A 68 -14.32 9.15 4.93
C LEU A 68 -12.92 9.57 5.37
N PHE A 69 -11.88 9.12 4.66
CA PHE A 69 -10.49 9.23 5.15
C PHE A 69 -9.57 10.10 4.28
N GLY A 70 -10.02 10.47 3.09
CA GLY A 70 -9.17 10.96 2.02
C GLY A 70 -8.17 9.89 1.56
N CYS A 71 -7.61 10.07 0.37
CA CYS A 71 -6.59 9.16 -0.16
C CYS A 71 -5.36 9.93 -0.57
N ILE A 72 -4.21 9.42 -0.16
CA ILE A 72 -2.89 9.90 -0.58
C ILE A 72 -2.07 8.73 -1.11
N ARG A 73 -1.03 9.04 -1.86
CA ARG A 73 0.01 8.07 -2.20
C ARG A 73 1.39 8.68 -2.21
N PHE A 74 2.37 7.87 -1.85
CA PHE A 74 3.78 8.19 -2.03
C PHE A 74 4.29 7.41 -3.21
N ALA A 75 4.92 8.09 -4.16
CA ALA A 75 5.42 7.49 -5.39
C ALA A 75 6.94 7.37 -5.37
N LEU A 76 7.42 6.16 -5.62
CA LEU A 76 8.84 5.82 -5.74
C LEU A 76 9.15 5.44 -7.21
N PRO A 77 10.36 5.72 -7.73
CA PRO A 77 10.79 5.19 -9.03
C PRO A 77 10.67 3.66 -9.07
N ALA A 78 10.15 3.11 -10.18
CA ALA A 78 9.95 1.66 -10.30
C ALA A 78 11.26 0.86 -10.45
N ASP A 79 12.38 1.55 -10.70
CA ASP A 79 13.74 1.01 -10.78
C ASP A 79 14.53 1.17 -9.47
N ASP A 80 13.90 1.63 -8.39
CA ASP A 80 14.55 1.70 -7.08
C ASP A 80 15.03 0.32 -6.63
N SER A 81 16.34 0.20 -6.37
CA SER A 81 16.99 -1.08 -6.08
C SER A 81 16.55 -1.73 -4.77
N ARG A 82 15.85 -1.02 -3.90
CA ARG A 82 15.33 -1.54 -2.62
C ARG A 82 14.04 -2.34 -2.82
N LEU A 83 13.35 -2.17 -3.95
CA LEU A 83 12.08 -2.83 -4.24
C LEU A 83 12.25 -4.33 -4.45
N LEU A 84 11.48 -5.11 -3.69
CA LEU A 84 11.33 -6.54 -3.88
C LEU A 84 10.00 -6.81 -4.57
N THR A 85 9.98 -7.74 -5.53
CA THR A 85 8.71 -8.24 -6.06
C THR A 85 7.97 -9.02 -4.98
N TRP A 86 6.64 -9.12 -5.08
CA TRP A 86 5.86 -9.95 -4.17
C TRP A 86 6.38 -11.39 -4.05
N ARG A 87 6.87 -11.97 -5.15
CA ARG A 87 7.45 -13.31 -5.14
C ARG A 87 8.68 -13.37 -4.24
N ASP A 88 9.57 -12.39 -4.37
CA ASP A 88 10.84 -12.37 -3.64
C ASP A 88 10.59 -12.08 -2.15
N VAL A 89 9.62 -11.20 -1.83
CA VAL A 89 9.13 -10.98 -0.46
C VAL A 89 8.65 -12.30 0.17
N CYS A 90 7.75 -13.02 -0.50
CA CYS A 90 7.26 -14.30 0.01
C CYS A 90 8.36 -15.34 0.19
N GLN A 91 9.35 -15.36 -0.72
CA GLN A 91 10.49 -16.27 -0.62
C GLN A 91 11.37 -15.94 0.58
N GLN A 92 11.68 -14.66 0.81
CA GLN A 92 12.47 -14.22 1.98
C GLN A 92 11.75 -14.49 3.30
N ALA A 93 10.43 -14.34 3.32
CA ALA A 93 9.59 -14.64 4.48
C ALA A 93 9.30 -16.15 4.66
N GLY A 94 9.85 -17.03 3.82
CA GLY A 94 9.69 -18.48 3.96
C GLY A 94 8.27 -19.01 3.65
N LEU A 95 7.41 -18.23 3.00
CA LEU A 95 6.07 -18.67 2.66
C LEU A 95 6.12 -19.81 1.65
N SER A 96 5.42 -20.90 1.96
CA SER A 96 5.21 -21.98 1.00
C SER A 96 4.41 -21.48 -0.21
N ARG A 97 4.55 -22.19 -1.33
CA ARG A 97 3.75 -21.93 -2.54
C ARG A 97 2.25 -21.98 -2.27
N VAL A 98 1.81 -22.83 -1.33
CA VAL A 98 0.39 -22.99 -0.98
C VAL A 98 -0.11 -21.78 -0.19
N GLU A 99 0.63 -21.32 0.82
CA GLU A 99 0.28 -20.12 1.60
C GLU A 99 0.24 -18.88 0.72
N ARG A 100 1.27 -18.68 -0.12
CA ARG A 100 1.30 -17.58 -1.08
C ARG A 100 0.05 -17.58 -1.96
N ARG A 101 -0.31 -18.73 -2.53
CA ARG A 101 -1.50 -18.86 -3.38
C ARG A 101 -2.80 -18.55 -2.65
N LYS A 102 -2.93 -18.91 -1.37
CA LYS A 102 -4.09 -18.55 -0.55
C LYS A 102 -4.19 -17.04 -0.38
N LEU A 103 -3.09 -16.38 0.02
CA LEU A 103 -3.05 -14.91 0.16
C LEU A 103 -3.38 -14.19 -1.14
N GLU A 104 -2.79 -14.65 -2.25
CA GLU A 104 -3.06 -14.11 -3.58
C GLU A 104 -4.52 -14.33 -4.01
N ALA A 105 -5.13 -15.48 -3.70
CA ALA A 105 -6.52 -15.75 -4.02
C ALA A 105 -7.47 -14.82 -3.24
N ASP A 106 -7.21 -14.60 -1.95
CA ASP A 106 -8.02 -13.69 -1.14
C ASP A 106 -7.85 -12.22 -1.55
N ALA A 107 -6.68 -11.85 -2.06
CA ALA A 107 -6.46 -10.55 -2.68
C ALA A 107 -7.27 -10.36 -3.96
N ARG A 108 -7.25 -11.36 -4.85
CA ARG A 108 -8.00 -11.34 -6.12
C ARG A 108 -9.50 -11.26 -5.90
N LYS A 109 -10.05 -11.88 -4.85
CA LYS A 109 -11.46 -11.72 -4.46
C LYS A 109 -11.84 -10.26 -4.16
N ARG A 110 -10.87 -9.44 -3.75
CA ARG A 110 -11.03 -7.99 -3.50
C ARG A 110 -10.62 -7.13 -4.70
N GLY A 111 -10.26 -7.74 -5.83
CA GLY A 111 -9.83 -7.04 -7.05
C GLY A 111 -8.34 -6.73 -7.12
N GLY A 112 -7.53 -7.12 -6.12
CA GLY A 112 -6.08 -6.91 -6.14
C GLY A 112 -5.37 -7.81 -7.14
N ASP A 113 -4.27 -7.33 -7.72
CA ASP A 113 -3.36 -8.12 -8.56
C ASP A 113 -1.98 -8.24 -7.91
N PRO A 114 -1.62 -9.43 -7.37
CA PRO A 114 -0.31 -9.67 -6.78
C PRO A 114 0.89 -9.46 -7.71
N LYS A 115 0.70 -9.45 -9.03
CA LYS A 115 1.79 -9.12 -9.97
C LYS A 115 2.15 -7.65 -9.95
N GLN A 116 1.26 -6.81 -9.43
CA GLN A 116 1.49 -5.37 -9.27
C GLN A 116 2.13 -5.03 -7.93
N TRP A 117 2.32 -6.00 -7.04
CA TRP A 117 2.77 -5.75 -5.67
C TRP A 117 4.28 -5.83 -5.51
N PHE A 118 4.77 -4.86 -4.76
CA PHE A 118 6.18 -4.73 -4.39
C PHE A 118 6.27 -4.35 -2.92
N ALA A 119 7.42 -4.55 -2.31
CA ALA A 119 7.66 -4.07 -0.96
C ALA A 119 9.12 -3.74 -0.69
N VAL A 120 9.34 -2.95 0.35
CA VAL A 120 10.65 -2.68 0.93
C VAL A 120 10.61 -3.08 2.40
N PRO A 121 11.51 -3.95 2.89
CA PRO A 121 11.56 -4.38 4.29
C PRO A 121 12.35 -3.40 5.17
N ALA A 122 12.20 -2.09 4.92
CA ALA A 122 12.90 -1.02 5.62
C ALA A 122 12.11 0.29 5.52
N ALA A 123 12.43 1.23 6.40
CA ALA A 123 11.89 2.58 6.30
C ALA A 123 12.44 3.30 5.06
N ILE A 124 11.63 4.17 4.46
CA ILE A 124 12.00 4.95 3.28
C ILE A 124 11.85 6.44 3.57
N PRO A 125 12.91 7.26 3.45
CA PRO A 125 12.83 8.70 3.58
C PRO A 125 11.81 9.32 2.63
N LEU A 126 10.98 10.26 3.11
CA LEU A 126 10.02 10.95 2.25
C LEU A 126 10.71 11.78 1.15
N THR A 127 11.97 12.17 1.34
CA THR A 127 12.80 12.86 0.35
C THR A 127 13.06 12.03 -0.90
N ASP A 128 12.88 10.70 -0.83
CA ASP A 128 13.08 9.80 -1.97
C ASP A 128 11.81 9.67 -2.83
N MET A 129 10.71 10.30 -2.42
CA MET A 129 9.38 10.05 -2.96
C MET A 129 8.64 11.36 -3.26
N SER A 130 7.69 11.30 -4.18
CA SER A 130 6.71 12.37 -4.35
C SER A 130 5.40 12.02 -3.63
N LEU A 131 4.84 12.95 -2.87
CA LEU A 131 3.51 12.85 -2.30
C LEU A 131 2.45 13.31 -3.31
N GLU A 132 1.39 12.54 -3.46
CA GLU A 132 0.24 12.90 -4.26
C GLU A 132 -1.05 12.73 -3.43
N ILE A 133 -1.98 13.68 -3.56
CA ILE A 133 -3.30 13.66 -2.92
C ILE A 133 -4.35 13.41 -4.00
N LEU A 134 -5.29 12.50 -3.72
CA LEU A 134 -6.43 12.26 -4.59
C LEU A 134 -7.47 13.38 -4.38
N SER A 135 -7.67 14.19 -5.40
CA SER A 135 -8.74 15.20 -5.44
C SER A 135 -9.79 14.77 -6.45
N ILE A 136 -10.99 14.47 -5.96
CA ILE A 136 -12.08 13.88 -6.75
C ILE A 136 -11.63 12.54 -7.35
N ASN A 137 -11.11 12.55 -8.58
CA ASN A 137 -10.64 11.38 -9.33
C ASN A 137 -9.26 11.60 -9.97
N GLU A 138 -8.52 12.62 -9.53
CA GLU A 138 -7.21 12.97 -10.07
C GLU A 138 -6.16 13.02 -8.96
N TRP A 139 -5.01 12.42 -9.24
CA TRP A 139 -3.84 12.50 -8.38
C TRP A 139 -3.12 13.81 -8.63
N ARG A 140 -2.90 14.60 -7.57
CA ARG A 140 -2.18 15.87 -7.64
C ARG A 140 -0.94 15.81 -6.78
N THR A 141 0.22 16.06 -7.38
CA THR A 141 1.49 16.17 -6.64
C THR A 141 1.44 17.37 -5.71
N VAL A 142 1.85 17.14 -4.46
CA VAL A 142 2.03 18.20 -3.47
C VAL A 142 3.44 18.76 -3.66
N SER A 143 3.52 20.06 -3.95
CA SER A 143 4.76 20.83 -4.06
C SER A 143 5.17 21.42 -2.71
#